data_AF-A0A6A8MT39-F1
#
_entry.id   AF-A0A6A8MT39-F1
#
_cell.length_a   1.000
_cell.length_b   1.000
_cell.length_c   1.000
_cell.angle_alpha   90.00
_cell.angle_beta   90.00
_cell.angle_gamma   90.00
#
_symmetry.space_group_name_H-M   'P 1'
#
loop_
_entity.id
_entity.type
_entity.pdbx_description
1 polymer ?
#
loop_
_entity_poly.entity_id
_entity_poly.type
_entity_poly.pdbx_seq_one_letter_code
_entity_poly.pdbx_strand_id
1 'polypeptide(L)' 'MPKPLVQSTGRRKTAIARVRLRPGTGNIVVNGKPVEIYFTVPSHRN' A
#
# COMPACT_ATOMS: atom_id res chain seq x y z
N MET A 1 20.53 -14.46 1.77
CA MET A 1 19.08 -14.78 1.88
C MET A 1 18.28 -13.57 1.40
N PRO A 2 17.34 -13.71 0.44
CA PRO A 2 16.39 -12.65 0.20
C PRO A 2 15.58 -12.42 1.48
N LYS A 3 15.48 -11.16 1.92
CA LYS A 3 14.65 -10.79 3.07
C LYS A 3 13.22 -11.28 2.81
N PRO A 4 12.56 -11.98 3.75
CA PRO A 4 11.22 -12.51 3.51
C PRO A 4 10.29 -11.37 3.06
N LEU A 5 9.49 -11.64 2.03
CA LEU A 5 8.48 -10.70 1.57
C LEU A 5 7.53 -10.43 2.73
N VAL A 6 7.59 -9.23 3.29
CA VAL A 6 6.71 -8.82 4.38
C VAL A 6 5.33 -8.61 3.76
N GLN A 7 4.42 -9.54 4.03
CA GLN A 7 3.04 -9.49 3.56
C GLN A 7 2.12 -9.22 4.73
N SER A 8 1.19 -8.30 4.57
CA SER A 8 0.18 -7.97 5.58
C SER A 8 -1.16 -7.70 4.93
N THR A 9 -2.23 -7.85 5.71
CA THR A 9 -3.61 -7.57 5.27
C THR A 9 -4.26 -6.56 6.20
N GLY A 10 -4.78 -5.46 5.65
CA GLY A 10 -5.55 -4.45 6.38
C GLY A 10 -7.04 -4.56 6.08
N ARG A 11 -7.89 -4.27 7.06
CA ARG A 11 -9.36 -4.26 6.91
C ARG A 11 -9.95 -3.01 7.57
N ARG A 12 -10.90 -2.34 6.90
CA ARG A 12 -11.67 -1.21 7.45
C ARG A 12 -13.08 -1.22 6.87
N LYS A 13 -14.11 -1.29 7.73
CA LYS A 13 -15.50 -1.49 7.30
C LYS A 13 -15.59 -2.76 6.41
N THR A 14 -16.09 -2.63 5.19
CA THR A 14 -16.16 -3.69 4.17
C THR A 14 -14.91 -3.78 3.29
N ALA A 15 -13.96 -2.85 3.43
CA ALA A 15 -12.76 -2.79 2.58
C ALA A 15 -11.64 -3.69 3.10
N ILE A 16 -10.93 -4.36 2.18
CA ILE A 16 -9.79 -5.25 2.45
C ILE A 16 -8.62 -4.84 1.55
N ALA A 17 -7.44 -4.64 2.12
CA ALA A 17 -6.21 -4.34 1.42
C ALA A 17 -5.15 -5.41 1.67
N ARG A 18 -4.42 -5.82 0.62
CA ARG A 18 -3.27 -6.74 0.72
C ARG A 18 -2.00 -5.94 0.40
N VAL A 19 -1.09 -5.88 1.36
CA VAL A 19 0.13 -5.05 1.28
C VAL A 19 1.35 -5.96 1.19
N ARG A 20 2.29 -5.60 0.32
CA ARG A 20 3.60 -6.24 0.21
C ARG A 20 4.66 -5.17 0.43
N LEU A 21 5.41 -5.30 1.52
CA LEU A 21 6.48 -4.40 1.88
C LEU A 21 7.82 -4.98 1.43
N ARG A 22 8.61 -4.14 0.77
CA ARG A 22 9.99 -4.43 0.35
C ARG A 22 10.86 -3.26 0.81
N PRO A 23 12.09 -3.50 1.28
CA PRO A 23 13.04 -2.41 1.53
C PRO A 23 13.32 -1.67 0.21
N GLY A 24 13.23 -0.34 0.21
CA GLY A 24 13.36 0.47 -0.99
C GLY A 24 13.06 1.96 -0.76
N THR A 25 12.90 2.72 -1.85
CA THR A 25 12.84 4.19 -1.90
C THR A 25 11.51 4.81 -1.45
N GLY A 26 10.60 4.03 -0.85
CA GLY A 26 9.31 4.55 -0.38
C GLY A 26 8.23 4.70 -1.46
N ASN A 27 8.40 4.10 -2.65
CA ASN A 27 7.37 4.12 -3.70
C ASN A 27 6.13 3.30 -3.29
N ILE A 28 4.98 3.98 -3.13
CA ILE A 28 3.70 3.35 -2.80
C ILE A 28 2.82 3.28 -4.06
N VAL A 29 2.49 2.04 -4.46
CA VAL A 29 1.62 1.77 -5.61
C VAL A 29 0.41 0.97 -5.15
N VAL A 30 -0.79 1.43 -5.52
CA VAL A 30 -2.07 0.80 -5.23
C VAL A 30 -2.75 0.45 -6.56
N ASN A 31 -3.00 -0.84 -6.80
CA ASN A 31 -3.63 -1.33 -8.04
C ASN A 31 -2.96 -0.81 -9.33
N GLY A 32 -1.62 -0.72 -9.33
CA GLY A 32 -0.83 -0.24 -10.47
C GLY A 32 -0.78 1.29 -10.62
N LYS A 33 -1.41 2.05 -9.71
CA LYS A 33 -1.42 3.52 -9.72
C LYS A 33 -0.62 4.08 -8.53
N PRO A 34 0.06 5.23 -8.68
CA PRO A 34 0.64 5.96 -7.57
C PRO A 34 -0.42 6.31 -6.52
N VAL A 35 -0.02 6.34 -5.25
CA VAL A 35 -0.91 6.64 -4.11
C VAL A 35 -1.67 7.98 -4.29
N GLU A 36 -1.01 8.98 -4.87
CA GLU A 36 -1.56 10.32 -5.13
C GLU A 36 -2.72 10.31 -6.13
N ILE A 37 -2.68 9.40 -7.11
CA ILE A 37 -3.70 9.25 -8.15
C ILE A 37 -4.85 8.36 -7.65
N TYR A 38 -4.53 7.32 -6.88
CA TYR A 38 -5.54 6.41 -6.36
C TYR A 38 -6.38 7.04 -5.24
N PHE A 39 -5.74 7.78 -4.33
CA PHE A 39 -6.41 8.53 -3.27
C PHE A 39 -6.44 10.02 -3.61
N THR A 40 -7.54 10.47 -4.19
CA THR A 40 -7.75 11.85 -4.63
C THR A 40 -8.05 12.81 -3.48
N VAL A 41 -8.59 12.31 -2.36
CA VAL A 41 -8.92 13.11 -1.19
C VAL A 41 -7.68 13.25 -0.29
N PRO A 42 -7.27 14.47 0.11
CA PRO A 42 -6.09 14.68 0.95
C PRO A 42 -6.13 13.92 2.30
N SER A 43 -7.31 13.80 2.90
CA SER A 43 -7.50 13.08 4.18
C SER A 43 -7.23 11.57 4.11
N HIS A 44 -7.10 11.00 2.91
CA HIS A 44 -6.76 9.58 2.72
C HIS A 44 -5.27 9.35 2.44
N ARG A 45 -4.45 10.41 2.36
CA ARG A 45 -3.01 10.33 2.06
C ARG A 45 -2.11 10.32 3.31
N ASN A 46 -2.61 10.85 4.43
CA ASN A 46 -1.85 11.06 5.68
C ASN A 46 -2.23 10.03 6.75
#